data_AF-A0A951JMJ5-F1
#
_entry.id   AF-A0A951JMJ5-F1
#
_cell.length_a   1.000
_cell.length_b   1.000
_cell.length_c   1.000
_cell.angle_alpha   90.00
_cell.angle_beta   90.00
_cell.angle_gamma   90.00
#
_symmetry.space_group_name_H-M   'P 1'
#
loop_
_entity.id
_entity.type
_entity.pdbx_description
1 polymer ?
#
loop_
_entity_poly.entity_id
_entity_poly.type
_entity_poly.pdbx_seq_one_letter_code
_entity_poly.pdbx_strand_id
1 'polypeptide(L)' 'MTVMDVPATISLEQAGELLGVSRRTAYRAAARGQIPTIRIGRRWFVPTARLLDLLGLSPEDVDFGPAADEGDELVAEAS' A
#
# COMPACT_ATOMS: atom_id res chain seq x y z
N MET A 1 0.52 9.72 3.03
CA MET A 1 1.73 9.00 2.56
C MET A 1 1.72 9.09 1.05
N THR A 2 2.45 10.05 0.50
CA THR A 2 2.50 10.33 -0.94
C THR A 2 3.34 9.24 -1.62
N VAL A 3 2.93 8.76 -2.80
CA VAL A 3 3.53 7.58 -3.45
C VAL A 3 5.00 7.70 -3.82
N MET A 4 5.56 8.92 -3.84
CA MET A 4 6.98 9.11 -4.14
C MET A 4 7.93 8.78 -2.97
N ASP A 5 7.42 8.37 -1.80
CA ASP A 5 8.22 7.94 -0.65
C ASP A 5 7.76 6.56 -0.09
N VAL A 6 7.35 5.64 -0.97
CA VAL A 6 7.09 4.26 -0.51
C VAL A 6 8.43 3.56 -0.34
N PRO A 7 8.75 3.02 0.86
CA PRO A 7 10.01 2.34 1.09
C PRO A 7 10.16 1.15 0.15
N ALA A 8 11.40 0.80 -0.21
CA ALA A 8 11.69 -0.33 -1.12
C ALA A 8 11.06 -1.65 -0.66
N THR A 9 10.84 -1.79 0.65
CA THR A 9 10.09 -2.90 1.25
C THR A 9 9.12 -2.39 2.30
N ILE A 10 7.94 -2.99 2.36
CA ILE A 10 6.96 -2.80 3.43
C ILE A 10 6.80 -4.09 4.25
N SER A 11 6.19 -3.98 5.43
CA SER A 11 5.83 -5.16 6.22
C SER A 11 4.67 -5.92 5.57
N LEU A 12 4.51 -7.18 5.97
CA LEU A 12 3.38 -7.98 5.50
C LEU A 12 2.03 -7.48 6.05
N GLU A 13 2.01 -6.82 7.22
CA GLU A 13 0.79 -6.14 7.69
C GLU A 13 0.42 -4.98 6.78
N GLN A 14 1.37 -4.11 6.46
CA GLN A 14 1.14 -2.95 5.59
C GLN A 14 0.67 -3.41 4.20
N ALA A 15 1.28 -4.45 3.63
CA ALA A 15 0.81 -5.03 2.38
C ALA A 15 -0.62 -5.58 2.48
N GLY A 16 -0.98 -6.21 3.61
CA GLY A 16 -2.34 -6.68 3.87
C GLY A 16 -3.36 -5.53 3.91
N GLU A 17 -3.01 -4.44 4.58
CA GLU A 17 -3.83 -3.21 4.64
C GLU A 17 -4.04 -2.62 3.24
N LEU A 18 -2.96 -2.48 2.45
CA LEU A 18 -3.03 -1.97 1.07
C LEU A 18 -3.88 -2.85 0.14
N LEU A 19 -3.84 -4.17 0.36
CA LEU A 19 -4.64 -5.13 -0.41
C LEU A 19 -6.08 -5.29 0.11
N GLY A 20 -6.44 -4.60 1.20
CA GLY A 20 -7.79 -4.69 1.80
C GLY A 20 -8.07 -6.04 2.46
N VAL A 21 -7.05 -6.75 2.95
CA VAL A 21 -7.20 -8.07 3.58
C VAL A 21 -6.75 -8.08 5.03
N SER A 22 -7.36 -8.95 5.85
CA SER A 22 -6.95 -9.12 7.24
C SER A 22 -5.50 -9.59 7.36
N ARG A 23 -4.84 -9.26 8.48
CA ARG A 23 -3.50 -9.76 8.82
C ARG A 23 -3.39 -11.28 8.65
N ARG A 24 -4.36 -12.04 9.16
CA ARG A 24 -4.37 -13.51 9.03
C ARG A 24 -4.43 -13.96 7.57
N THR A 25 -5.21 -13.26 6.74
CA THR A 25 -5.29 -13.52 5.29
C THR A 25 -3.96 -13.20 4.61
N ALA A 26 -3.33 -12.06 4.93
CA ALA A 26 -2.04 -11.66 4.38
C ALA A 26 -0.94 -12.70 4.69
N TYR A 27 -0.83 -13.15 5.95
CA TYR A 27 0.12 -14.20 6.32
C TYR A 27 -0.13 -15.52 5.61
N ARG A 28 -1.40 -15.93 5.43
CA ARG A 28 -1.73 -17.13 4.65
C ARG A 28 -1.38 -16.97 3.17
N ALA A 29 -1.65 -15.81 2.60
CA ALA A 29 -1.36 -15.51 1.20
C ALA A 29 0.16 -15.51 0.95
N ALA A 30 0.95 -14.89 1.84
CA ALA A 30 2.40 -14.94 1.81
C ALA A 30 2.95 -16.38 1.94
N ALA A 31 2.41 -17.17 2.88
CA ALA A 31 2.80 -18.57 3.02
C ALA A 31 2.48 -19.43 1.78
N ARG A 32 1.50 -19.01 0.98
CA ARG A 32 1.10 -19.65 -0.29
C ARG A 32 1.82 -19.06 -1.51
N GLY A 33 2.67 -18.05 -1.34
CA GLY A 33 3.34 -17.35 -2.43
C GLY A 33 2.43 -16.45 -3.27
N GLN A 34 1.22 -16.12 -2.78
CA GLN A 34 0.29 -15.22 -3.47
C GLN A 34 0.67 -13.75 -3.30
N ILE A 35 1.33 -13.41 -2.18
CA ILE A 35 1.94 -12.10 -1.98
C ILE A 35 3.45 -12.28 -2.16
N PRO A 36 4.13 -11.43 -2.96
CA PRO A 36 5.56 -11.52 -3.15
C PRO A 36 6.28 -11.14 -1.86
N THR A 37 7.05 -12.06 -1.29
CA THR A 37 7.70 -11.83 0.01
C THR A 37 9.15 -12.29 0.04
N ILE A 38 9.96 -11.57 0.81
CA ILE A 38 11.31 -11.96 1.20
C ILE A 38 11.29 -12.21 2.71
N ARG A 39 11.88 -13.32 3.15
CA ARG A 39 12.00 -13.65 4.57
C ARG A 39 13.44 -13.49 5.03
N ILE A 40 13.66 -12.59 5.98
CA ILE A 40 14.97 -12.38 6.62
C ILE A 40 14.83 -12.76 8.09
N GLY A 41 15.40 -13.90 8.45
CA GLY A 41 15.22 -14.54 9.75
C GLY A 41 13.73 -14.80 10.04
N ARG A 42 13.20 -14.13 11.07
CA ARG A 42 11.80 -14.29 11.52
C ARG A 42 10.84 -13.27 10.90
N ARG A 43 11.34 -12.26 10.18
CA ARG A 43 10.53 -11.16 9.64
C ARG A 43 10.21 -11.37 8.17
N TRP A 44 9.02 -10.94 7.79
CA TRP A 44 8.53 -10.94 6.41
C TRP A 44 8.60 -9.52 5.87
N PHE A 45 9.15 -9.38 4.67
CA PHE A 45 9.21 -8.16 3.91
C PHE A 45 8.50 -8.36 2.58
N VAL A 46 7.77 -7.35 2.14
CA VAL A 46 7.11 -7.33 0.83
C VAL A 46 7.85 -6.30 -0.01
N PRO A 47 8.56 -6.71 -1.07
CA PRO A 47 9.17 -5.76 -1.99
C PRO A 47 8.07 -4.94 -2.67
N THR A 48 8.10 -3.62 -2.51
CA THR A 48 7.06 -2.73 -3.02
C THR A 48 6.95 -2.84 -4.53
N ALA A 49 8.08 -2.87 -5.25
CA ALA A 49 8.10 -3.03 -6.70
C ALA A 49 7.38 -4.30 -7.17
N ARG A 50 7.64 -5.45 -6.51
CA ARG A 50 7.02 -6.74 -6.89
C ARG A 50 5.53 -6.76 -6.56
N LEU A 51 5.12 -6.05 -5.52
CA LEU A 51 3.72 -5.89 -5.20
C LEU A 51 2.98 -5.04 -6.24
N LEU A 52 3.60 -3.94 -6.71
CA LEU A 52 3.07 -3.11 -7.78
C LEU A 52 2.97 -3.89 -9.10
N ASP A 53 4.02 -4.64 -9.46
CA ASP A 53 4.01 -5.54 -10.63
C ASP A 53 2.82 -6.52 -10.59
N LEU A 54 2.55 -7.12 -9.42
CA LEU A 54 1.44 -8.06 -9.23
C LEU A 54 0.09 -7.40 -9.49
N LEU A 55 -0.05 -6.13 -9.12
CA LEU A 55 -1.28 -5.36 -9.32
C LEU A 55 -1.39 -4.81 -10.75
N GLY A 56 -0.38 -4.98 -11.59
CA GLY A 56 -0.32 -4.38 -12.93
C GLY A 56 -0.25 -2.86 -12.87
N LEU A 57 0.25 -2.30 -11.78
CA LEU A 57 0.44 -0.87 -11.59
C LEU A 57 1.89 -0.52 -11.87
N SER A 58 2.13 0.40 -12.78
CA SER A 58 3.39 1.13 -12.82
C SER A 58 3.27 2.41 -11.99
N PRO A 59 4.38 2.95 -11.43
CA PRO A 59 4.36 4.20 -10.66
C PRO A 59 3.79 5.40 -11.44
N GLU A 60 3.89 5.34 -12.76
CA GLU A 60 3.37 6.28 -13.75
C GLU A 60 1.86 6.12 -14.02
N ASP A 61 1.28 4.94 -13.74
CA ASP A 61 -0.17 4.71 -13.86
C ASP A 61 -0.99 5.27 -12.68
N VAL A 62 -0.31 5.63 -11.59
CA VAL A 62 -0.99 6.07 -10.38
C VAL A 62 -1.28 7.57 -10.47
N ASP A 63 -2.46 7.89 -10.99
CA ASP A 63 -3.04 9.23 -10.88
C ASP A 63 -3.50 9.45 -9.44
N PHE A 64 -2.62 10.06 -8.62
CA PHE A 64 -3.07 10.73 -7.40
C PHE A 64 -3.85 11.96 -7.87
N GLY A 65 -5.08 11.75 -8.32
CA GLY A 65 -6.02 12.83 -8.57
C GLY A 65 -5.91 13.84 -7.43
N PRO A 66 -6.05 15.15 -7.74
CA PRO A 66 -5.52 16.26 -6.94
C PRO A 66 -5.64 15.92 -5.46
N ALA A 67 -4.48 15.79 -4.81
CA ALA A 67 -4.37 15.41 -3.42
C ALA A 67 -5.51 16.08 -2.66
N ALA A 68 -6.36 15.27 -2.04
CA ALA A 68 -7.43 15.76 -1.19
C ALA A 68 -6.82 16.39 0.07
N ASP A 69 -6.13 17.51 -0.16
CA ASP A 69 -5.75 18.58 0.75
C ASP A 69 -6.71 19.76 0.51
N GLU A 70 -7.99 19.48 0.23
CA GLU A 70 -9.09 20.40 0.55
C GLU A 70 -9.67 20.00 1.90
N GLY A 71 -8.81 20.06 2.92
CA GLY A 71 -9.28 20.33 4.27
C GLY A 71 -9.47 21.83 4.40
N ASP A 72 -10.71 22.24 4.68
CA ASP A 72 -11.03 23.46 5.43
C ASP A 72 -10.94 24.81 4.68
N GLU A 73 -11.91 25.10 3.80
CA GLU A 73 -12.33 26.51 3.58
C GLU A 73 -13.79 26.59 3.06
N LEU A 74 -14.75 26.69 3.99
CA LEU A 74 -15.95 27.57 3.94
C LEU A 74 -16.91 27.22 5.09
N VAL A 75 -16.53 27.60 6.31
CA VAL A 75 -17.48 28.17 7.28
C VAL A 75 -17.54 29.67 7.04
N ALA A 76 -18.37 30.10 6.09
CA ALA A 76 -18.95 31.44 6.06
C ALA A 76 -20.12 31.44 5.07
N GLU A 77 -21.25 32.02 5.50
CA GLU A 77 -22.49 32.21 4.74
C GLU A 77 -23.44 31.01 4.65
N ALA A 78 -24.03 30.65 5.79
CA ALA A 78 -25.47 30.40 5.83
C ALA A 78 -26.05 30.67 7.23
N SER A 79 -26.75 31.80 7.32
CA SER A 79 -27.72 32.25 8.36
C SER A 79 -27.19 32.66 9.73
#